data_AF-A0A9E2F9Z5-F1
#
_entry.id   AF-A0A9E2F9Z5-F1
#
_cell.length_a   1.000
_cell.length_b   1.000
_cell.length_c   1.000
_cell.angle_alpha   90.00
_cell.angle_beta   90.00
_cell.angle_gamma   90.00
#
_symmetry.space_group_name_H-M   'P 1'
#
loop_
_entity.id
_entity.type
_entity.pdbx_description
1 polymer ?
#
loop_
_entity_poly.entity_id
_entity_poly.type
_entity_poly.pdbx_seq_one_letter_code
_entity_poly.pdbx_strand_id
1 'polypeptide(L)'
;MDIALLVKAAIMGIVEGLTEFLPISSTGHLILAGALLGFDDEKAKVFDIAIQTGAIFAVILVYWQKIRDTVVALPTEKQAQRFTLNVIIAFVPAVILGLLFGKAIKAHLFTPVVVASTFIIGGFIILWAERRQQINPAVARIQEVEDMTPLDAVKVGLAQCLAMIPGTSRSGATIIGAMLMGLSRKAATDFSFYLAIPTLIGAGAYSLYKDRALMSMADVPLFSVGLVFSFLSAWLCVRWLLRYIATHSFVGFAYYRIVFGVVVLATAWSGAVTWAA
;
A
#
# COMPACT_ATOMS: atom_id res chain seq x y z
N MET A 1 24.24 6.45 19.64
CA MET A 1 23.48 5.55 18.77
C MET A 1 24.33 5.24 17.55
N ASP A 2 24.31 4.00 17.09
CA ASP A 2 25.15 3.52 16.00
C ASP A 2 24.73 4.14 14.65
N ILE A 3 25.68 4.76 13.93
CA ILE A 3 25.44 5.35 12.61
C ILE A 3 24.99 4.26 11.62
N ALA A 4 25.54 3.05 11.74
CA ALA A 4 25.14 1.93 10.88
C ALA A 4 23.65 1.61 11.04
N LEU A 5 23.13 1.65 12.26
CA LEU A 5 21.72 1.43 12.55
C LEU A 5 20.83 2.54 11.94
N LEU A 6 21.27 3.80 11.98
CA LEU A 6 20.54 4.89 11.34
C LEU A 6 20.52 4.76 9.81
N VAL A 7 21.62 4.30 9.21
CA VAL A 7 21.68 4.02 7.77
C VAL A 7 20.71 2.91 7.40
N LYS A 8 20.62 1.83 8.19
CA LYS A 8 19.61 0.77 7.99
C LYS A 8 18.19 1.34 8.03
N ALA A 9 17.88 2.16 9.02
CA ALA A 9 16.57 2.82 9.11
C ALA A 9 16.27 3.73 7.92
N ALA A 10 17.26 4.48 7.42
CA ALA A 10 17.10 5.30 6.22
C ALA A 10 16.81 4.44 4.98
N ILE A 11 17.52 3.32 4.79
CA ILE A 11 17.28 2.39 3.68
C ILE A 11 15.89 1.78 3.75
N MET A 12 15.48 1.29 4.93
CA MET A 12 14.13 0.74 5.15
C MET A 12 13.05 1.79 4.88
N GLY A 13 13.26 3.03 5.34
CA GLY A 13 12.40 4.16 5.02
C GLY A 13 12.29 4.41 3.51
N ILE A 14 13.42 4.44 2.79
CA ILE A 14 13.41 4.61 1.32
C ILE A 14 12.60 3.49 0.65
N VAL A 15 12.85 2.24 1.03
CA VAL A 15 12.16 1.06 0.48
C VAL A 15 10.66 1.17 0.70
N GLU A 16 10.21 1.46 1.91
CA GLU A 16 8.80 1.70 2.22
C GLU A 16 8.22 2.80 1.32
N GLY A 17 8.82 3.99 1.32
CA GLY A 17 8.30 5.13 0.57
C GLY A 17 8.23 4.90 -0.94
N LEU A 18 9.18 4.15 -1.51
CA LEU A 18 9.15 3.80 -2.94
C LEU A 18 8.08 2.76 -3.26
N THR A 19 7.77 1.85 -2.35
CA THR A 19 7.02 0.62 -2.68
C THR A 19 5.59 0.60 -2.17
N GLU A 20 5.24 1.46 -1.21
CA GLU A 20 3.91 1.47 -0.57
C GLU A 20 2.77 1.80 -1.57
N PHE A 21 3.00 2.82 -2.40
CA PHE A 21 1.98 3.32 -3.33
C PHE A 21 2.07 2.72 -4.73
N LEU A 22 3.22 2.13 -5.07
CA LEU A 22 3.35 1.33 -6.29
C LEU A 22 2.62 0.00 -6.11
N PRO A 23 1.98 -0.56 -7.17
CA PRO A 23 1.25 -1.81 -7.07
C PRO A 23 2.18 -3.05 -6.96
N ILE A 24 3.29 -2.96 -6.24
CA ILE A 24 4.37 -3.96 -6.15
C ILE A 24 4.59 -4.50 -4.73
N SER A 25 3.81 -4.08 -3.72
CA SER A 25 3.82 -4.60 -2.34
C SER A 25 5.05 -4.24 -1.51
N SER A 26 4.93 -3.21 -0.66
CA SER A 26 5.95 -2.83 0.33
C SER A 26 6.37 -3.95 1.27
N THR A 27 5.42 -4.74 1.79
CA THR A 27 5.70 -5.83 2.74
C THR A 27 6.78 -6.81 2.26
N GLY A 28 6.73 -7.25 1.00
CA GLY A 28 7.73 -8.19 0.48
C GLY A 28 9.12 -7.57 0.33
N HIS A 29 9.17 -6.29 0.00
CA HIS A 29 10.43 -5.55 -0.12
C HIS A 29 11.05 -5.26 1.24
N LEU A 30 10.23 -4.91 2.24
CA LEU A 30 10.69 -4.70 3.61
C LEU A 30 11.20 -6.00 4.24
N ILE A 31 10.53 -7.15 4.02
CA ILE A 31 11.04 -8.44 4.49
C ILE A 31 12.42 -8.73 3.88
N LEU A 32 12.56 -8.58 2.56
CA LEU A 32 13.84 -8.82 1.88
C LEU A 32 14.93 -7.85 2.35
N ALA A 33 14.63 -6.55 2.40
CA ALA A 33 15.58 -5.52 2.82
C ALA A 33 15.99 -5.71 4.29
N GLY A 34 15.04 -6.00 5.18
CA GLY A 34 15.29 -6.30 6.58
C GLY A 34 16.22 -7.50 6.75
N ALA A 35 15.94 -8.62 6.05
CA ALA A 35 16.79 -9.80 6.09
C ALA A 35 18.22 -9.53 5.59
N LEU A 36 18.38 -8.78 4.49
CA LEU A 36 19.70 -8.45 3.93
C LEU A 36 20.49 -7.46 4.81
N LEU A 37 19.79 -6.60 5.56
CA LEU A 37 20.40 -5.64 6.47
C LEU A 37 20.61 -6.22 7.88
N GLY A 38 20.10 -7.41 8.19
CA GLY A 38 20.00 -7.91 9.56
C GLY A 38 19.21 -6.96 10.46
N PHE A 39 18.02 -6.57 9.99
CA PHE A 39 17.03 -5.71 10.65
C PHE A 39 15.68 -6.44 10.65
N ASP A 40 15.63 -7.57 11.37
CA ASP A 40 14.53 -8.54 11.36
C ASP A 40 14.05 -8.95 12.77
N ASP A 41 14.35 -8.13 13.77
CA ASP A 41 13.90 -8.35 15.16
C ASP A 41 12.42 -7.97 15.38
N GLU A 42 11.87 -8.26 16.56
CA GLU A 42 10.48 -7.90 16.86
C GLU A 42 10.21 -6.39 16.79
N LYS A 43 11.24 -5.57 17.03
CA LYS A 43 11.15 -4.10 16.89
C LYS A 43 11.06 -3.66 15.44
N ALA A 44 11.63 -4.41 14.49
CA ALA A 44 11.51 -4.13 13.06
C ALA A 44 10.04 -4.07 12.61
N LYS A 45 9.16 -4.90 13.19
CA LYS A 45 7.72 -4.88 12.84
C LYS A 45 7.03 -3.58 13.25
N VAL A 46 7.36 -3.06 14.44
CA VAL A 46 6.83 -1.78 14.90
C VAL A 46 7.44 -0.63 14.10
N PHE A 47 8.72 -0.77 13.73
CA PHE A 47 9.42 0.16 12.85
C PHE A 47 8.78 0.27 11.47
N ASP A 48 8.51 -0.85 10.79
CA ASP A 48 7.87 -0.89 9.47
C ASP A 48 6.51 -0.17 9.47
N ILE A 49 5.72 -0.35 10.53
CA ILE A 49 4.42 0.32 10.68
C ILE A 49 4.60 1.81 10.97
N ALA A 50 5.63 2.19 11.72
CA ALA A 50 5.91 3.59 11.97
C ALA A 50 6.31 4.30 10.67
N ILE A 51 7.23 3.75 9.88
CA ILE A 51 7.69 4.38 8.63
C ILE A 51 6.57 4.51 7.57
N GLN A 52 5.55 3.63 7.59
CA GLN A 52 4.31 3.80 6.80
C GLN A 52 3.60 5.13 7.07
N THR A 53 3.68 5.65 8.30
CA THR A 53 3.08 6.95 8.65
C THR A 53 3.75 8.09 7.89
N GLY A 54 5.07 8.00 7.67
CA GLY A 54 5.80 8.94 6.82
C GLY A 54 5.32 8.90 5.38
N ALA A 55 5.13 7.70 4.82
CA ALA A 55 4.59 7.50 3.47
C ALA A 55 3.17 8.08 3.32
N ILE A 56 2.29 7.86 4.30
CA ILE A 56 0.94 8.45 4.30
C ILE A 56 0.96 9.95 4.37
N PHE A 57 1.82 10.53 5.21
CA PHE A 57 1.93 11.98 5.29
C PHE A 57 2.31 12.59 3.94
N ALA A 58 3.16 11.93 3.15
CA ALA A 58 3.48 12.35 1.80
C ALA A 58 2.26 12.39 0.88
N VAL A 59 1.39 11.38 0.92
CA VAL A 59 0.13 11.38 0.15
C VAL A 59 -0.80 12.50 0.59
N ILE A 60 -0.95 12.72 1.90
CA ILE A 60 -1.76 13.84 2.42
C ILE A 60 -1.25 15.17 1.88
N LEU A 61 0.07 15.38 1.83
CA LEU A 61 0.64 16.61 1.27
C LEU A 61 0.44 16.72 -0.24
N VAL A 62 0.62 15.63 -0.99
CA VAL A 62 0.41 15.64 -2.46
C VAL A 62 -1.03 15.99 -2.80
N TYR A 63 -2.00 15.47 -2.05
CA TYR A 63 -3.43 15.72 -2.27
C TYR A 63 -4.00 16.83 -1.37
N TRP A 64 -3.16 17.62 -0.70
CA TRP A 64 -3.59 18.55 0.34
C TRP A 64 -4.67 19.52 -0.14
N GLN A 65 -4.48 20.10 -1.33
CA GLN A 65 -5.44 21.03 -1.91
C GLN A 65 -6.82 20.39 -2.07
N LYS A 66 -6.87 19.19 -2.67
CA LYS A 66 -8.13 18.48 -2.91
C LYS A 66 -8.79 17.99 -1.63
N ILE A 67 -8.00 17.54 -0.64
CA ILE A 67 -8.49 17.16 0.69
C ILE A 67 -9.12 18.38 1.35
N ARG A 68 -8.40 19.51 1.40
CA ARG A 68 -8.88 20.76 1.99
C ARG A 68 -10.17 21.23 1.33
N ASP A 69 -10.21 21.27 0.00
CA ASP A 69 -11.37 21.74 -0.75
C ASP A 69 -12.58 20.82 -0.52
N THR A 70 -12.37 19.50 -0.46
CA THR A 70 -13.42 18.52 -0.13
C THR A 70 -13.96 18.74 1.29
N VAL A 71 -13.08 18.97 2.28
CA VAL A 71 -13.47 19.21 3.67
C VAL A 71 -14.29 20.50 3.81
N VAL A 72 -13.86 21.58 3.14
CA VAL A 72 -14.59 22.86 3.12
C VAL A 72 -15.96 22.70 2.46
N ALA A 73 -16.05 21.93 1.38
CA ALA A 73 -17.28 21.68 0.63
C ALA A 73 -18.21 20.66 1.29
N LEU A 74 -17.75 19.87 2.26
CA LEU A 74 -18.49 18.78 2.88
C LEU A 74 -19.87 19.17 3.44
N PRO A 75 -20.07 20.34 4.07
CA PRO A 75 -21.38 20.73 4.60
C PRO A 75 -22.42 21.07 3.52
N THR A 76 -22.00 21.48 2.34
CA THR A 76 -22.88 22.13 1.34
C THR A 76 -22.95 21.37 0.01
N GLU A 77 -21.88 20.68 -0.40
CA GLU A 77 -21.79 20.07 -1.73
C GLU A 77 -22.02 18.55 -1.70
N LYS A 78 -23.05 18.10 -2.42
CA LYS A 78 -23.40 16.68 -2.54
C LYS A 78 -22.28 15.82 -3.13
N GLN A 79 -21.46 16.40 -4.02
CA GLN A 79 -20.34 15.70 -4.66
C GLN A 79 -19.23 15.41 -3.64
N ALA A 80 -18.85 16.39 -2.81
CA ALA A 80 -17.90 16.21 -1.72
C ALA A 80 -18.40 15.18 -0.70
N GLN A 81 -19.68 15.27 -0.30
CA GLN A 81 -20.32 14.29 0.59
C GLN A 81 -20.29 12.88 0.02
N ARG A 82 -20.64 12.70 -1.26
CA ARG A 82 -20.60 11.40 -1.93
C ARG A 82 -19.19 10.84 -1.99
N PHE A 83 -18.21 11.66 -2.37
CA PHE A 83 -16.82 11.23 -2.44
C PHE A 83 -16.29 10.79 -1.06
N THR A 84 -16.51 11.60 -0.01
CA THR A 84 -16.13 11.23 1.37
C THR A 84 -16.83 9.97 1.84
N LEU A 85 -18.13 9.84 1.57
CA LEU A 85 -18.91 8.65 1.90
C LEU A 85 -18.35 7.41 1.18
N ASN A 86 -17.99 7.52 -0.09
CA ASN A 86 -17.38 6.44 -0.86
C ASN A 86 -16.05 5.97 -0.25
N VAL A 87 -15.20 6.91 0.20
CA VAL A 87 -13.95 6.54 0.90
C VAL A 87 -14.25 5.76 2.18
N ILE A 88 -15.23 6.20 2.97
CA ILE A 88 -15.65 5.49 4.20
C ILE A 88 -16.21 4.11 3.87
N ILE A 89 -17.09 4.00 2.87
CA ILE A 89 -17.67 2.73 2.43
C ILE A 89 -16.59 1.75 1.99
N ALA A 90 -15.58 2.20 1.24
CA ALA A 90 -14.49 1.34 0.79
C ALA A 90 -13.54 0.94 1.94
N PHE A 91 -13.43 1.76 2.98
CA PHE A 91 -12.60 1.49 4.16
C PHE A 91 -13.20 0.40 5.07
N VAL A 92 -14.52 0.42 5.27
CA VAL A 92 -15.22 -0.42 6.26
C VAL A 92 -14.96 -1.93 6.10
N PRO A 93 -15.03 -2.56 4.91
CA PRO A 93 -14.81 -3.99 4.77
C PRO A 93 -13.43 -4.44 5.26
N ALA A 94 -12.38 -3.68 4.94
CA ALA A 94 -11.01 -4.01 5.34
C ALA A 94 -10.81 -3.92 6.86
N VAL A 95 -11.45 -2.95 7.52
CA VAL A 95 -11.42 -2.83 8.99
C VAL A 95 -12.11 -4.03 9.64
N ILE A 96 -13.33 -4.35 9.20
CA ILE A 96 -14.11 -5.44 9.77
C ILE A 96 -13.32 -6.75 9.66
N LEU A 97 -12.84 -7.07 8.45
CA LEU A 97 -12.11 -8.31 8.26
C LEU A 97 -10.73 -8.29 8.92
N GLY A 98 -10.05 -7.14 8.96
CA GLY A 98 -8.77 -6.99 9.65
C GLY A 98 -8.88 -7.23 11.15
N LEU A 99 -9.93 -6.72 11.79
CA LEU A 99 -10.19 -6.94 13.22
C LEU A 99 -10.59 -8.38 13.52
N LEU A 100 -11.38 -9.03 12.65
CA LEU A 100 -11.84 -10.41 12.83
C LEU A 100 -10.74 -11.44 12.56
N PHE A 101 -9.96 -11.25 11.49
CA PHE A 101 -9.06 -12.27 10.95
C PHE A 101 -7.57 -11.91 11.06
N GLY A 102 -7.21 -10.70 11.49
CA GLY A 102 -5.81 -10.24 11.50
C GLY A 102 -4.85 -11.13 12.28
N LYS A 103 -5.29 -11.75 13.39
CA LYS A 103 -4.47 -12.73 14.13
C LYS A 103 -4.22 -14.02 13.33
N ALA A 104 -5.26 -14.57 12.71
CA ALA A 104 -5.17 -15.79 11.91
C ALA A 104 -4.32 -15.58 10.64
N ILE A 105 -4.49 -14.42 9.99
CA ILE A 105 -3.69 -14.01 8.84
C ILE A 105 -2.21 -13.95 9.20
N LYS A 106 -1.86 -13.27 10.31
CA LYS A 106 -0.48 -13.20 10.80
C LYS A 106 0.12 -14.58 11.09
N ALA A 107 -0.67 -15.48 11.66
CA ALA A 107 -0.21 -16.82 12.05
C ALA A 107 0.00 -17.78 10.87
N HIS A 108 -0.79 -17.66 9.79
CA HIS A 108 -0.84 -18.69 8.74
C HIS A 108 -0.41 -18.22 7.35
N LEU A 109 -0.46 -16.92 7.04
CA LEU A 109 -0.26 -16.43 5.68
C LEU A 109 1.08 -15.75 5.44
N PHE A 110 1.84 -15.42 6.49
CA PHE A 110 3.17 -14.83 6.37
C PHE A 110 4.24 -15.89 6.14
N THR A 111 4.13 -16.59 5.01
CA THR A 111 5.15 -17.54 4.56
C THR A 111 5.74 -17.07 3.23
N PRO A 112 7.02 -17.33 2.94
CA PRO A 112 7.63 -16.96 1.67
C PRO A 112 6.86 -17.47 0.45
N VAL A 113 6.26 -18.67 0.53
CA VAL A 113 5.46 -19.25 -0.56
C VAL A 113 4.19 -18.44 -0.81
N VAL A 114 3.48 -18.04 0.25
CA VAL A 114 2.28 -17.19 0.11
C VAL A 114 2.66 -15.82 -0.45
N VAL A 115 3.70 -15.18 0.10
CA VAL A 115 4.19 -13.88 -0.40
C VAL A 115 4.55 -13.98 -1.88
N ALA A 116 5.37 -14.95 -2.27
CA ALA A 116 5.80 -15.10 -3.66
C ALA A 116 4.64 -15.40 -4.63
N SER A 117 3.73 -16.30 -4.24
CA SER A 117 2.59 -16.65 -5.08
C SER A 117 1.65 -15.47 -5.29
N THR A 118 1.38 -14.64 -4.28
CA THR A 118 0.58 -13.42 -4.44
C THR A 118 1.30 -12.34 -5.24
N PHE A 119 2.64 -12.26 -5.19
CA PHE A 119 3.43 -11.46 -6.12
C PHE A 119 3.14 -11.85 -7.58
N ILE A 120 3.33 -13.12 -7.90
CA ILE A 120 3.16 -13.67 -9.27
C ILE A 120 1.71 -13.54 -9.75
N ILE A 121 0.75 -14.02 -8.95
CA ILE A 121 -0.68 -13.95 -9.27
C ILE A 121 -1.11 -12.49 -9.44
N GLY A 122 -0.69 -11.60 -8.54
CA GLY A 122 -0.97 -10.17 -8.66
C GLY A 122 -0.42 -9.56 -9.95
N GLY A 123 0.77 -9.99 -10.39
CA GLY A 123 1.32 -9.62 -11.69
C GLY A 123 0.42 -10.03 -12.86
N PHE A 124 -0.05 -11.28 -12.89
CA PHE A 124 -0.98 -11.73 -13.92
C PHE A 124 -2.33 -11.01 -13.88
N ILE A 125 -2.84 -10.67 -12.69
CA ILE A 125 -4.08 -9.90 -12.54
C ILE A 125 -3.91 -8.48 -13.10
N ILE A 126 -2.75 -7.84 -12.89
CA ILE A 126 -2.44 -6.53 -13.51
C ILE A 126 -2.44 -6.66 -15.03
N LEU A 127 -1.74 -7.66 -15.61
CA LEU A 127 -1.73 -7.89 -17.06
C LEU A 127 -3.14 -8.07 -17.61
N TRP A 128 -3.98 -8.83 -16.90
CA TRP A 128 -5.37 -9.05 -17.29
C TRP A 128 -6.20 -7.77 -17.26
N ALA A 129 -6.14 -7.00 -16.18
CA ALA A 129 -6.88 -5.74 -16.05
C ALA A 129 -6.47 -4.72 -17.13
N GLU A 130 -5.17 -4.61 -17.37
CA GLU A 130 -4.59 -3.77 -18.43
C GLU A 130 -5.06 -4.19 -19.81
N ARG A 131 -4.97 -5.48 -20.13
CA ARG A 131 -5.41 -6.02 -21.42
C ARG A 131 -6.90 -5.79 -21.65
N ARG A 132 -7.72 -5.93 -20.61
CA ARG A 132 -9.17 -5.72 -20.69
C ARG A 132 -9.51 -4.26 -21.05
N GLN A 133 -8.88 -3.29 -20.40
CA GLN A 133 -9.09 -1.87 -20.74
C GLN A 133 -8.47 -1.49 -22.09
N GLN A 134 -7.35 -2.12 -22.47
CA GLN A 134 -6.74 -1.89 -23.78
C GLN A 134 -7.63 -2.37 -24.94
N ILE A 135 -8.22 -3.57 -24.84
CA ILE A 135 -9.08 -4.14 -25.88
C ILE A 135 -10.42 -3.39 -25.95
N ASN A 136 -10.99 -3.00 -24.80
CA ASN A 136 -12.25 -2.30 -24.74
C ASN A 136 -12.18 -1.11 -23.77
N PRO A 137 -11.74 0.08 -24.25
CA PRO A 137 -11.62 1.27 -23.41
C PRO A 137 -12.93 1.69 -22.74
N ALA A 138 -14.09 1.37 -23.33
CA ALA A 138 -15.41 1.73 -22.79
C ALA A 138 -15.73 1.03 -21.47
N VAL A 139 -14.98 -0.02 -21.08
CA VAL A 139 -15.13 -0.63 -19.75
C VAL A 139 -14.69 0.32 -18.63
N ALA A 140 -13.81 1.28 -18.92
CA ALA A 140 -13.44 2.35 -18.00
C ALA A 140 -14.50 3.47 -18.09
N ARG A 141 -15.63 3.28 -17.42
CA ARG A 141 -16.74 4.26 -17.40
C ARG A 141 -16.55 5.40 -16.39
N ILE A 142 -15.73 5.21 -15.36
CA ILE A 142 -15.48 6.22 -14.33
C ILE A 142 -14.11 6.84 -14.59
N GLN A 143 -14.08 8.12 -14.96
CA GLN A 143 -12.86 8.84 -15.33
C GLN A 143 -12.28 9.66 -14.19
N GLU A 144 -13.13 10.10 -13.26
CA GLU A 144 -12.75 10.85 -12.05
C GLU A 144 -13.40 10.20 -10.80
N VAL A 145 -12.76 10.37 -9.64
CA VAL A 145 -13.18 9.70 -8.39
C VAL A 145 -14.54 10.15 -7.89
N GLU A 146 -14.95 11.36 -8.24
CA GLU A 146 -16.22 11.93 -7.85
C GLU A 146 -17.40 11.26 -8.55
N ASP A 147 -17.18 10.65 -9.72
CA ASP A 147 -18.21 9.96 -10.50
C ASP A 147 -18.54 8.56 -9.96
N MET A 148 -17.78 8.09 -8.96
CA MET A 148 -18.01 6.80 -8.33
C MET A 148 -19.37 6.74 -7.63
N THR A 149 -20.08 5.63 -7.83
CA THR A 149 -21.26 5.31 -7.03
C THR A 149 -20.86 4.62 -5.72
N PRO A 150 -21.72 4.62 -4.69
CA PRO A 150 -21.48 3.85 -3.47
C PRO A 150 -21.24 2.34 -3.73
N LEU A 151 -21.89 1.77 -4.75
CA LEU A 151 -21.67 0.38 -5.13
C LEU A 151 -20.25 0.14 -5.66
N ASP A 152 -19.68 1.13 -6.36
CA ASP A 152 -18.30 1.06 -6.84
C ASP A 152 -17.32 1.08 -5.66
N ALA A 153 -17.58 1.95 -4.68
CA ALA A 153 -16.81 2.00 -3.44
C ALA A 153 -16.84 0.67 -2.66
N VAL A 154 -18.00 0.03 -2.52
CA VAL A 154 -18.11 -1.29 -1.88
C VAL A 154 -17.23 -2.32 -2.60
N LYS A 155 -17.29 -2.37 -3.94
CA LYS A 155 -16.51 -3.33 -4.73
C LYS A 155 -15.00 -3.09 -4.56
N VAL A 156 -14.56 -1.83 -4.56
CA VAL A 156 -13.15 -1.49 -4.30
C VAL A 156 -12.75 -1.85 -2.86
N GLY A 157 -13.61 -1.61 -1.88
CA GLY A 157 -13.37 -2.00 -0.49
C GLY A 157 -13.24 -3.52 -0.31
N LEU A 158 -14.08 -4.30 -1.00
CA LEU A 158 -13.96 -5.76 -1.04
C LEU A 158 -12.68 -6.21 -1.72
N ALA A 159 -12.25 -5.53 -2.79
CA ALA A 159 -10.95 -5.79 -3.40
C ALA A 159 -9.80 -5.48 -2.44
N GLN A 160 -9.90 -4.39 -1.66
CA GLN A 160 -8.92 -4.04 -0.63
C GLN A 160 -8.73 -5.16 0.40
N CYS A 161 -9.77 -5.93 0.70
CA CYS A 161 -9.64 -7.06 1.63
C CYS A 161 -8.59 -8.09 1.18
N LEU A 162 -8.33 -8.23 -0.12
CA LEU A 162 -7.27 -9.11 -0.64
C LEU A 162 -5.88 -8.65 -0.18
N ALA A 163 -5.71 -7.37 0.14
CA ALA A 163 -4.47 -6.81 0.67
C ALA A 163 -4.06 -7.39 2.03
N MET A 164 -4.99 -8.03 2.75
CA MET A 164 -4.66 -8.73 3.99
C MET A 164 -3.82 -9.98 3.74
N ILE A 165 -3.83 -10.54 2.52
CA ILE A 165 -2.96 -11.65 2.16
C ILE A 165 -1.55 -11.07 1.87
N PRO A 166 -0.51 -11.46 2.62
CA PRO A 166 0.84 -10.93 2.47
C PRO A 166 1.36 -11.05 1.03
N GLY A 167 2.01 -9.98 0.53
CA GLY A 167 2.53 -9.91 -0.84
C GLY A 167 1.55 -9.41 -1.90
N THR A 168 0.24 -9.33 -1.61
CA THR A 168 -0.76 -8.88 -2.60
C THR A 168 -0.58 -7.42 -3.03
N SER A 169 0.01 -6.56 -2.18
CA SER A 169 -0.01 -5.09 -2.29
C SER A 169 -1.39 -4.51 -2.07
N ARG A 170 -1.49 -3.60 -1.10
CA ARG A 170 -2.72 -2.86 -0.85
C ARG A 170 -3.08 -1.95 -2.03
N SER A 171 -2.12 -1.15 -2.49
CA SER A 171 -2.29 -0.32 -3.70
C SER A 171 -2.58 -1.16 -4.95
N GLY A 172 -1.95 -2.32 -5.11
CA GLY A 172 -2.28 -3.28 -6.18
C GLY A 172 -3.73 -3.77 -6.13
N ALA A 173 -4.18 -4.24 -4.97
CA ALA A 173 -5.53 -4.75 -4.79
C ALA A 173 -6.60 -3.68 -5.06
N THR A 174 -6.40 -2.45 -4.58
CA THR A 174 -7.35 -1.35 -4.76
C THR A 174 -7.32 -0.75 -6.16
N ILE A 175 -6.14 -0.46 -6.72
CA ILE A 175 -6.01 0.15 -8.05
C ILE A 175 -6.52 -0.82 -9.12
N ILE A 176 -6.02 -2.06 -9.11
CA ILE A 176 -6.34 -3.04 -10.14
C ILE A 176 -7.76 -3.56 -9.95
N GLY A 177 -8.18 -3.75 -8.69
CA GLY A 177 -9.59 -4.04 -8.37
C GLY A 177 -10.52 -2.95 -8.91
N ALA A 178 -10.21 -1.68 -8.67
CA ALA A 178 -10.99 -0.56 -9.20
C ALA A 178 -11.01 -0.53 -10.74
N MET A 179 -9.87 -0.77 -11.40
CA MET A 179 -9.80 -0.86 -12.85
C MET A 179 -10.72 -1.97 -13.42
N LEU A 180 -10.77 -3.12 -12.74
CA LEU A 180 -11.66 -4.23 -13.09
C LEU A 180 -13.15 -3.91 -12.86
N MET A 181 -13.45 -2.96 -11.98
CA MET A 181 -14.81 -2.45 -11.70
C MET A 181 -15.21 -1.26 -12.57
N GLY A 182 -14.31 -0.82 -13.45
CA GLY A 182 -14.57 0.17 -14.49
C GLY A 182 -14.05 1.57 -14.22
N LEU A 183 -13.08 1.73 -13.32
CA LEU A 183 -12.34 2.98 -13.15
C LEU A 183 -11.19 3.07 -14.15
N SER A 184 -10.94 4.29 -14.66
CA SER A 184 -9.72 4.60 -15.39
C SER A 184 -8.48 4.42 -14.50
N ARG A 185 -7.29 4.26 -15.09
CA ARG A 185 -6.03 4.16 -14.31
C ARG A 185 -5.85 5.33 -13.34
N LYS A 186 -6.18 6.54 -13.81
CA LYS A 186 -6.10 7.77 -13.03
C LYS A 186 -7.06 7.73 -11.85
N ALA A 187 -8.37 7.54 -12.11
CA ALA A 187 -9.37 7.49 -11.05
C ALA A 187 -9.11 6.35 -10.05
N ALA A 188 -8.69 5.18 -10.53
CA ALA A 188 -8.33 4.04 -9.68
C ALA A 188 -7.15 4.36 -8.76
N THR A 189 -6.13 5.04 -9.28
CA THR A 189 -4.94 5.44 -8.50
C THR A 189 -5.29 6.52 -7.48
N ASP A 190 -6.00 7.57 -7.91
CA ASP A 190 -6.44 8.64 -7.02
C ASP A 190 -7.31 8.07 -5.87
N PHE A 191 -8.33 7.27 -6.19
CA PHE A 191 -9.20 6.68 -5.17
C PHE A 191 -8.46 5.74 -4.22
N SER A 192 -7.52 4.93 -4.73
CA SER A 192 -6.66 4.08 -3.91
C SER A 192 -5.82 4.88 -2.91
N PHE A 193 -5.32 6.05 -3.31
CA PHE A 193 -4.55 6.93 -2.44
C PHE A 193 -5.42 7.63 -1.41
N TYR A 194 -6.63 8.05 -1.75
CA TYR A 194 -7.58 8.55 -0.76
C TYR A 194 -8.00 7.48 0.25
N LEU A 195 -8.27 6.26 -0.22
CA LEU A 195 -8.58 5.12 0.63
C LEU A 195 -7.40 4.71 1.53
N ALA A 196 -6.16 4.95 1.08
CA ALA A 196 -4.95 4.73 1.87
C ALA A 196 -4.98 5.46 3.21
N ILE A 197 -5.44 6.71 3.19
CA ILE A 197 -5.33 7.64 4.32
C ILE A 197 -6.03 7.07 5.55
N PRO A 198 -7.35 6.81 5.56
CA PRO A 198 -8.01 6.23 6.73
C PRO A 198 -7.54 4.80 7.01
N THR A 199 -7.22 4.01 5.96
CA THR A 199 -6.80 2.61 6.10
C THR A 199 -5.50 2.47 6.88
N LEU A 200 -4.46 3.18 6.44
CA LEU A 200 -3.13 3.09 7.04
C LEU A 200 -3.00 3.91 8.32
N ILE A 201 -3.71 5.04 8.45
CA ILE A 201 -3.78 5.73 9.75
C ILE A 201 -4.44 4.83 10.79
N GLY A 202 -5.55 4.17 10.43
CA GLY A 202 -6.24 3.24 11.32
C GLY A 202 -5.37 2.04 11.70
N ALA A 203 -4.71 1.41 10.72
CA ALA A 203 -3.80 0.29 10.96
C ALA A 203 -2.59 0.70 11.82
N GLY A 204 -1.98 1.86 11.52
CA GLY A 204 -0.87 2.42 12.28
C GLY A 204 -1.24 2.75 13.71
N ALA A 205 -2.37 3.44 13.94
CA ALA A 205 -2.86 3.75 15.27
C ALA A 205 -3.18 2.48 16.08
N TYR A 206 -3.80 1.48 15.45
CA TYR A 206 -4.11 0.19 16.09
C TYR A 206 -2.84 -0.56 16.53
N SER A 207 -1.83 -0.65 15.66
CA SER A 207 -0.58 -1.31 16.01
C SER A 207 0.22 -0.52 17.03
N LEU A 208 0.30 0.81 16.90
CA LEU A 208 0.95 1.67 17.89
C LEU A 208 0.34 1.47 19.28
N TYR A 209 -0.99 1.39 19.36
CA TYR A 209 -1.67 1.10 20.63
C TYR A 209 -1.33 -0.30 21.13
N LYS A 210 -1.42 -1.33 20.28
CA LYS A 210 -1.21 -2.72 20.68
C LYS A 210 0.23 -3.01 21.12
N ASP A 211 1.20 -2.46 20.40
CA ASP A 211 2.62 -2.78 20.52
C ASP A 211 3.39 -1.69 21.31
N ARG A 212 2.68 -0.75 21.95
CA ARG A 212 3.23 0.36 22.75
C ARG A 212 4.27 -0.05 23.80
N ALA A 213 4.17 -1.25 24.35
CA ALA A 213 5.09 -1.76 25.36
C ALA A 213 6.49 -2.07 24.80
N LEU A 214 6.60 -2.27 23.47
CA LEU A 214 7.87 -2.49 22.78
C LEU A 214 8.59 -1.18 22.45
N MET A 215 7.91 -0.03 22.60
CA MET A 215 8.48 1.27 22.28
C MET A 215 9.25 1.87 23.45
N SER A 216 10.46 2.34 23.18
CA SER A 216 11.26 3.12 24.12
C SER A 216 11.58 4.50 23.58
N MET A 217 11.75 5.49 24.48
CA MET A 217 12.26 6.81 24.11
C MET A 217 13.66 6.73 23.48
N ALA A 218 14.42 5.67 23.75
CA ALA A 218 15.70 5.41 23.12
C ALA A 218 15.59 5.13 21.61
N ASP A 219 14.42 4.67 21.13
CA ASP A 219 14.21 4.31 19.73
C ASP A 219 13.78 5.55 18.89
N VAL A 220 13.40 6.67 19.52
CA VAL A 220 12.89 7.88 18.83
C VAL A 220 13.78 8.34 17.67
N PRO A 221 15.11 8.42 17.84
CA PRO A 221 15.98 8.81 16.73
C PRO A 221 15.94 7.83 15.53
N LEU A 222 15.84 6.52 15.80
CA LEU A 222 15.74 5.48 14.76
C LEU A 222 14.45 5.65 13.94
N PHE A 223 13.32 5.72 14.63
CA PHE A 223 12.01 5.95 14.04
C PHE A 223 11.96 7.26 13.25
N SER A 224 12.55 8.33 13.78
CA SER A 224 12.57 9.64 13.13
C SER A 224 13.29 9.61 11.78
N VAL A 225 14.44 8.92 11.71
CA VAL A 225 15.18 8.77 10.45
C VAL A 225 14.36 7.96 9.44
N GLY A 226 13.82 6.81 9.84
CA GLY A 226 12.98 5.99 8.96
C GLY A 226 11.76 6.76 8.43
N LEU A 227 11.07 7.49 9.31
CA LEU A 227 9.92 8.33 8.98
C LEU A 227 10.26 9.41 7.95
N VAL A 228 11.35 10.14 8.15
CA VAL A 228 11.78 11.23 7.24
C VAL A 228 12.12 10.66 5.86
N PHE A 229 12.90 9.58 5.80
CA PHE A 229 13.29 8.99 4.52
C PHE A 229 12.11 8.33 3.80
N SER A 230 11.19 7.69 4.52
CA SER A 230 9.94 7.19 3.98
C SER A 230 9.07 8.31 3.41
N PHE A 231 8.89 9.39 4.15
CA PHE A 231 8.16 10.57 3.71
C PHE A 231 8.75 11.17 2.41
N LEU A 232 10.06 11.44 2.39
CA LEU A 232 10.72 12.06 1.22
C LEU A 232 10.63 11.14 -0.01
N SER A 233 10.88 9.85 0.19
CA SER A 233 10.82 8.84 -0.85
C SER A 233 9.39 8.69 -1.41
N ALA A 234 8.39 8.57 -0.54
CA ALA A 234 6.98 8.51 -0.94
C ALA A 234 6.52 9.78 -1.65
N TRP A 235 6.94 10.95 -1.17
CA TRP A 235 6.58 12.23 -1.80
C TRP A 235 7.10 12.32 -3.22
N LEU A 236 8.35 11.89 -3.46
CA LEU A 236 8.90 11.80 -4.82
C LEU A 236 8.18 10.73 -5.65
N CYS A 237 7.99 9.54 -5.07
CA CYS A 237 7.43 8.38 -5.75
C CYS A 237 5.98 8.62 -6.19
N VAL A 238 5.12 9.14 -5.33
CA VAL A 238 3.70 9.43 -5.66
C VAL A 238 3.61 10.45 -6.79
N ARG A 239 4.38 11.55 -6.73
CA ARG A 239 4.40 12.57 -7.79
C ARG A 239 4.96 12.03 -9.10
N TRP A 240 5.91 11.11 -9.05
CA TRP A 240 6.38 10.40 -10.22
C TRP A 240 5.31 9.46 -10.78
N LEU A 241 4.67 8.65 -9.93
CA LEU A 241 3.67 7.67 -10.33
C LEU A 241 2.47 8.35 -11.00
N LEU A 242 1.96 9.45 -10.44
CA LEU A 242 0.86 10.20 -11.04
C LEU A 242 1.18 10.73 -12.44
N ARG A 243 2.44 11.13 -12.69
CA ARG A 243 2.90 11.51 -14.03
C ARG A 243 3.07 10.28 -14.94
N TYR A 244 3.57 9.18 -14.40
CA TYR A 244 3.78 7.94 -15.14
C TYR A 244 2.47 7.38 -15.68
N ILE A 245 1.44 7.22 -14.83
CA ILE A 245 0.16 6.60 -15.20
C ILE A 245 -0.65 7.43 -16.22
N ALA A 246 -0.32 8.71 -16.38
CA ALA A 246 -0.94 9.56 -17.39
C ALA A 246 -0.55 9.15 -18.82
N THR A 247 0.59 8.47 -18.98
CA THR A 247 1.17 8.12 -20.30
C THR A 247 1.56 6.66 -20.44
N HIS A 248 1.62 5.90 -19.34
CA HIS A 248 2.06 4.51 -19.29
C HIS A 248 1.04 3.60 -18.61
N SER A 249 1.13 2.30 -18.90
CA SER A 249 0.32 1.25 -18.28
C SER A 249 1.03 0.60 -17.08
N PHE A 250 0.30 -0.18 -16.28
CA PHE A 250 0.86 -0.93 -15.16
C PHE A 250 1.60 -2.22 -15.56
N VAL A 251 1.73 -2.51 -16.87
CA VAL A 251 2.37 -3.73 -17.38
C VAL A 251 3.82 -3.88 -16.89
N GLY A 252 4.57 -2.78 -16.78
CA GLY A 252 5.94 -2.82 -16.23
C GLY A 252 5.99 -3.32 -14.79
N PHE A 253 5.07 -2.85 -13.94
CA PHE A 253 4.95 -3.32 -12.56
C PHE A 253 4.49 -4.78 -12.48
N ALA A 254 3.68 -5.24 -13.44
CA ALA A 254 3.27 -6.64 -13.50
C ALA A 254 4.46 -7.58 -13.71
N TYR A 255 5.30 -7.29 -14.69
CA TYR A 255 6.52 -8.09 -14.93
C TYR A 255 7.48 -8.02 -13.74
N TYR A 256 7.64 -6.83 -13.16
CA TYR A 256 8.42 -6.67 -11.95
C TYR A 256 7.94 -7.60 -10.83
N ARG A 257 6.63 -7.63 -10.55
CA ARG A 257 6.07 -8.52 -9.52
C ARG A 257 6.29 -10.00 -9.82
N ILE A 258 6.13 -10.42 -11.07
CA ILE A 258 6.33 -11.82 -11.47
C ILE A 258 7.79 -12.21 -11.23
N VAL A 259 8.73 -11.40 -11.70
CA VAL A 259 10.17 -11.63 -11.53
C VAL A 259 10.53 -11.62 -10.04
N PHE A 260 10.08 -10.62 -9.29
CA PHE A 260 10.35 -10.53 -7.86
C PHE A 260 9.78 -11.71 -7.08
N GLY A 261 8.56 -12.17 -7.41
CA GLY A 261 7.98 -13.38 -6.81
C GLY A 261 8.82 -14.63 -7.09
N VAL A 262 9.40 -14.77 -8.29
CA VAL A 262 10.36 -15.85 -8.58
C VAL A 262 11.63 -15.72 -7.74
N VAL A 263 12.15 -14.50 -7.55
CA VAL A 263 13.29 -14.25 -6.66
C VAL A 263 12.97 -14.64 -5.21
N VAL A 264 11.77 -14.33 -4.72
CA VAL A 264 11.31 -14.76 -3.39
C VAL A 264 11.33 -16.28 -3.26
N LEU A 265 10.76 -17.01 -4.23
CA LEU A 265 10.79 -18.48 -4.21
C LEU A 265 12.21 -19.04 -4.24
N ALA A 266 13.06 -18.53 -5.13
CA ALA A 266 14.42 -19.03 -5.28
C ALA A 266 15.28 -18.80 -4.03
N THR A 267 15.18 -17.61 -3.43
CA THR A 267 15.93 -17.24 -2.21
C THR A 267 15.40 -17.95 -0.96
N ALA A 268 14.08 -18.16 -0.87
CA ALA A 268 13.49 -18.97 0.19
C ALA A 268 13.88 -20.44 0.07
N TRP A 269 13.84 -21.02 -1.14
CA TRP A 269 14.18 -22.42 -1.39
C TRP A 269 15.66 -22.72 -1.15
N SER A 270 16.55 -21.82 -1.57
CA SER A 270 18.00 -21.96 -1.35
C SER A 270 18.43 -21.70 0.10
N GLY A 271 17.57 -21.12 0.93
CA GLY A 271 17.93 -20.66 2.28
C GLY A 271 18.84 -19.43 2.29
N ALA A 272 19.01 -18.76 1.14
CA ALA A 272 19.84 -17.56 1.04
C ALA A 272 19.25 -16.35 1.79
N VAL A 273 17.93 -16.32 1.97
CA VAL A 273 17.20 -15.27 2.69
C VAL A 273 16.20 -15.90 3.64
N THR A 274 16.23 -15.47 4.90
CA THR A 274 15.20 -15.81 5.88
C THR A 274 14.00 -14.91 5.69
N TRP A 275 12.94 -15.44 5.07
CA TRP A 275 11.67 -14.72 4.90
C TRP A 275 10.80 -14.84 6.16
N ALA A 276 11.27 -14.25 7.26
CA ALA A 276 10.50 -14.08 8.48
C ALA A 276 9.81 -12.71 8.48
N ALA A 277 8.54 -12.68 8.86
CA ALA A 277 7.74 -11.46 8.98
C ALA A 277 7.10 -11.35 10.35
#